data_AF-A0A5E4ARD0-F1
#
_entry.id   AF-A0A5E4ARD0-F1
#
_cell.length_a   1.000
_cell.length_b   1.000
_cell.length_c   1.000
_cell.angle_alpha   90.00
_cell.angle_beta   90.00
_cell.angle_gamma   90.00
#
_symmetry.space_group_name_H-M   'P 1'
#
loop_
_entity.id
_entity.type
_entity.pdbx_description
1 polymer ?
#
loop_
_entity_poly.entity_id
_entity_poly.type
_entity_poly.pdbx_seq_one_letter_code
_entity_poly.pdbx_strand_id
1 'polypeptide(L)'
;MLKGIHSHIKKKIPTSPTFWWLKTLWLWRQPKYPRKSTLKRNKPSHSAIKFHLTTGSVMKKTEDNNTMVSSVIVDVKANKHQIKQADQA
;
A
#
# COMPACT_ATOMS: atom_id res chain seq x y z
N MET A 1 50.49 26.65 31.15
CA MET A 1 49.54 26.61 32.28
C MET A 1 48.47 27.66 32.00
N LEU A 2 47.20 27.28 31.82
CA LEU A 2 46.12 28.24 31.58
C LEU A 2 45.92 29.09 32.84
N LYS A 3 46.21 30.40 32.75
CA LYS A 3 45.96 31.37 33.82
C LYS A 3 44.61 32.03 33.55
N GLY A 4 43.61 31.76 34.40
CA GLY A 4 42.31 32.42 34.34
C GLY A 4 41.20 31.69 35.09
N ILE A 5 40.19 32.45 35.53
CA ILE A 5 39.04 32.03 36.36
C ILE A 5 38.14 31.00 35.64
N HIS A 6 38.33 30.83 34.33
CA HIS A 6 37.62 29.87 33.48
C HIS A 6 38.57 28.78 32.93
N SER A 7 39.21 28.01 33.81
CA SER A 7 40.24 27.01 33.44
C SER A 7 39.78 25.55 33.49
N HIS A 8 38.51 25.28 33.78
CA HIS A 8 37.97 23.92 33.90
C HIS A 8 37.01 23.55 32.75
N ILE A 9 37.52 23.49 31.52
CA ILE A 9 36.78 22.88 30.40
C ILE A 9 36.97 21.35 30.48
N LYS A 10 35.97 20.64 31.00
CA LYS A 10 35.97 19.16 31.03
C LYS A 10 35.54 18.60 29.66
N LYS A 11 36.33 17.68 29.10
CA LYS A 11 35.97 16.95 27.88
C LYS A 11 35.01 15.80 28.21
N LYS A 12 34.12 15.45 27.28
CA LYS A 12 33.29 14.25 27.38
C LYS A 12 34.19 13.01 27.28
N ILE A 13 34.14 12.13 28.29
CA ILE A 13 34.91 10.88 28.31
C ILE A 13 34.05 9.77 27.70
N PRO A 14 34.48 9.12 26.59
CA PRO A 14 33.80 7.91 26.10
C PRO A 14 34.09 6.75 27.06
N THR A 15 33.06 5.98 27.41
CA THR A 15 33.19 4.79 28.28
C THR A 15 33.48 3.50 27.52
N SER A 16 33.30 3.49 26.19
CA SER A 16 33.59 2.36 25.31
C SER A 16 34.75 2.67 24.35
N PRO A 17 35.57 1.69 23.96
CA PRO A 17 36.64 1.88 22.97
C PRO A 17 36.10 2.01 21.53
N THR A 18 34.90 1.50 21.27
CA THR A 18 34.27 1.54 19.94
C THR A 18 33.55 2.86 19.70
N PHE A 19 33.81 3.49 18.55
CA PHE A 19 33.06 4.64 18.08
C PHE A 19 31.81 4.18 17.31
N TRP A 20 30.63 4.45 17.87
CA TRP A 20 29.35 4.12 17.24
C TRP A 20 28.83 5.30 16.42
N TRP A 21 28.16 5.00 15.30
CA TRP A 21 27.44 6.02 14.55
C TRP A 21 26.37 6.65 15.48
N LEU A 22 26.49 7.95 15.73
CA LEU A 22 25.49 8.71 16.50
C LEU A 22 24.18 8.82 15.74
N LYS A 23 23.07 8.42 16.37
CA LYS A 23 21.74 8.56 15.78
C LYS A 23 21.46 10.05 15.50
N THR A 24 21.35 10.38 14.22
CA THR A 24 20.99 11.71 13.74
C THR A 24 19.47 11.78 13.51
N LEU A 25 18.92 12.99 13.48
CA LEU A 25 17.52 13.19 13.09
C LEU A 25 17.32 12.85 11.61
N TRP A 26 16.36 11.98 11.32
CA TRP A 26 15.92 11.69 9.96
C TRP A 26 14.69 12.52 9.64
N LEU A 27 14.86 13.56 8.83
CA LEU A 27 13.74 14.39 8.39
C LEU A 27 12.92 13.67 7.32
N TRP A 28 11.60 13.77 7.44
CA TRP A 28 10.68 13.30 6.41
C TRP A 28 10.84 14.12 5.12
N ARG A 29 10.71 13.46 3.97
CA ARG A 29 10.83 14.13 2.67
C ARG A 29 9.65 15.10 2.48
N GLN A 30 9.96 16.37 2.25
CA GLN A 30 9.02 17.43 1.85
C GLN A 30 9.43 17.95 0.47
N PRO A 31 9.09 17.25 -0.63
CA PRO A 31 9.47 17.67 -1.97
C PRO A 31 8.72 18.95 -2.37
N LYS A 32 9.42 19.91 -2.99
CA LYS A 32 8.81 21.17 -3.44
C LYS A 32 7.86 21.00 -4.63
N TYR A 33 7.94 19.88 -5.33
CA TYR A 33 7.16 19.58 -6.51
C TYR A 33 6.78 18.09 -6.53
N PRO A 34 5.61 17.74 -7.10
CA PRO A 34 5.20 16.35 -7.21
C PRO A 34 6.08 15.60 -8.23
N ARG A 35 6.32 14.31 -7.99
CA ARG A 35 7.09 13.46 -8.93
C ARG A 35 6.37 13.21 -10.25
N LYS A 36 5.04 13.29 -10.25
CA LYS A 36 4.18 13.14 -11.42
C LYS A 36 3.22 14.32 -11.45
N SER A 37 3.06 14.93 -12.61
CA SER A 37 2.14 16.06 -12.79
C SER A 37 0.69 15.65 -12.56
N THR A 38 0.32 14.44 -12.97
CA THR A 38 -1.01 13.89 -12.78
C THR A 38 -0.98 12.57 -12.02
N LEU A 39 -2.00 12.37 -11.18
CA LEU A 39 -2.24 11.08 -10.55
C LEU A 39 -2.68 10.08 -11.62
N LYS A 40 -2.15 8.86 -11.55
CA LYS A 40 -2.60 7.79 -12.43
C LYS A 40 -4.06 7.49 -12.11
N ARG A 41 -4.95 7.65 -13.08
CA ARG A 41 -6.34 7.18 -12.95
C ARG A 41 -6.30 5.68 -12.68
N ASN A 42 -6.90 5.26 -11.57
CA ASN A 42 -7.19 3.85 -11.37
C ASN A 42 -8.07 3.41 -12.54
N LYS A 43 -7.61 2.42 -13.32
CA LYS A 43 -8.50 1.76 -14.29
C LYS A 43 -9.73 1.31 -13.49
N PRO A 44 -10.96 1.64 -13.91
CA PRO A 44 -12.13 1.28 -13.13
C PRO A 44 -12.11 -0.24 -12.94
N SER A 45 -11.88 -0.68 -11.71
CA SER A 45 -12.03 -2.07 -11.27
C SER A 45 -13.51 -2.48 -11.22
N HIS A 46 -14.41 -1.58 -11.61
CA HIS A 46 -15.85 -1.77 -11.63
C HIS A 46 -16.32 -2.61 -12.83
N SER A 47 -15.45 -2.91 -13.80
CA SER A 47 -15.70 -3.93 -14.82
C SER A 47 -14.99 -5.25 -14.47
N ALA A 48 -15.07 -5.67 -13.20
CA ALA A 48 -14.70 -7.03 -12.82
C ALA A 48 -15.56 -8.04 -13.60
N ILE A 49 -16.83 -7.72 -13.79
CA ILE A 49 -17.84 -8.50 -14.51
C ILE A 49 -17.95 -7.98 -15.95
N LYS A 50 -17.76 -8.84 -16.95
CA LYS A 50 -17.88 -8.47 -18.38
C LYS A 50 -19.27 -8.75 -18.94
N PHE A 51 -19.79 -9.96 -18.74
CA PHE A 51 -21.12 -10.38 -19.17
C PHE A 51 -21.58 -11.62 -18.39
N HIS A 52 -22.89 -11.83 -18.31
CA HIS A 52 -23.50 -13.05 -17.78
C HIS A 52 -23.52 -14.14 -18.84
N LEU A 53 -23.24 -15.38 -18.40
CA LEU A 53 -23.27 -16.57 -19.22
C LEU A 53 -24.65 -17.23 -19.11
N THR A 54 -25.39 -17.28 -20.21
CA THR A 54 -26.76 -17.81 -20.28
C THR A 54 -26.84 -19.21 -20.90
N THR A 55 -25.81 -20.04 -20.70
CA THR A 55 -25.85 -21.44 -21.17
C THR A 55 -26.80 -22.28 -20.30
N GLY A 56 -27.53 -23.23 -20.89
CA GLY A 56 -28.53 -24.03 -20.15
C GLY A 56 -28.00 -24.75 -18.90
N SER A 57 -26.72 -25.14 -18.89
CA SER A 57 -26.06 -25.71 -17.71
C SER A 57 -25.85 -24.69 -16.58
N VAL A 58 -25.59 -23.44 -16.92
CA VAL A 58 -25.40 -22.33 -15.98
C VAL A 58 -26.73 -21.81 -15.45
N MET A 59 -27.76 -21.79 -16.30
CA MET A 59 -29.14 -21.51 -15.87
C MET A 59 -29.59 -22.53 -14.82
N LYS A 60 -29.43 -23.83 -15.12
CA LYS A 60 -29.75 -24.91 -14.17
C LYS A 60 -28.99 -24.78 -12.84
N LYS A 61 -27.68 -24.47 -12.89
CA LYS A 61 -26.87 -24.27 -11.67
C LYS A 61 -27.28 -23.05 -10.85
N THR A 62 -27.89 -22.05 -11.47
CA THR A 62 -28.43 -20.88 -10.79
C THR A 62 -29.68 -21.26 -9.99
N GLU A 63 -30.56 -22.07 -10.57
CA GLU A 63 -31.77 -22.58 -9.92
C GLU A 63 -31.47 -23.57 -8.79
N ASP A 64 -30.53 -24.50 -9.00
CA ASP A 64 -30.25 -25.57 -8.03
C ASP A 64 -29.46 -25.08 -6.80
N ASN A 65 -28.56 -24.10 -6.97
CA ASN A 65 -27.57 -23.73 -5.94
C ASN A 65 -27.55 -22.24 -5.60
N ASN A 66 -28.38 -21.40 -6.23
CA ASN A 66 -28.38 -19.94 -6.06
C ASN A 66 -26.98 -19.29 -6.24
N THR A 67 -26.12 -19.85 -7.09
CA THR A 67 -24.72 -19.40 -7.26
C THR A 67 -24.51 -18.55 -8.52
N MET A 68 -24.80 -17.25 -8.42
CA MET A 68 -24.56 -16.27 -9.50
C MET A 68 -23.07 -16.02 -9.77
N VAL A 69 -22.18 -16.31 -8.82
CA VAL A 69 -20.73 -16.12 -8.98
C VAL A 69 -20.13 -16.97 -10.12
N SER A 70 -20.74 -18.12 -10.44
CA SER A 70 -20.27 -18.98 -11.56
C SER A 70 -20.89 -18.61 -12.91
N SER A 71 -21.94 -17.78 -12.92
CA SER A 71 -22.64 -17.35 -14.14
C SER A 71 -22.08 -16.07 -14.74
N VAL A 72 -20.96 -15.58 -14.20
CA VAL A 72 -20.33 -14.33 -14.62
C VAL A 72 -18.94 -14.59 -15.17
N ILE A 73 -18.64 -14.05 -16.35
CA ILE A 73 -17.28 -14.03 -16.88
C ILE A 73 -16.55 -12.83 -16.31
N VAL A 74 -15.48 -13.13 -15.56
CA VAL A 74 -14.71 -12.18 -14.77
C VAL A 74 -13.36 -11.91 -15.44
N ASP A 75 -12.81 -10.71 -15.25
CA ASP A 75 -11.41 -10.45 -15.62
C ASP A 75 -10.42 -11.26 -14.77
N VAL A 76 -9.33 -11.74 -15.38
CA VAL A 76 -8.34 -12.63 -14.73
C VAL A 76 -7.70 -11.99 -13.49
N LYS A 77 -7.67 -10.65 -13.44
CA LYS A 77 -7.07 -9.89 -12.33
C LYS A 77 -8.04 -9.54 -11.21
N ALA A 78 -9.32 -9.90 -11.32
CA ALA A 78 -10.31 -9.55 -10.31
C ALA A 78 -10.15 -10.42 -9.05
N ASN A 79 -10.29 -9.79 -7.89
CA ASN A 79 -10.31 -10.47 -6.60
C ASN A 79 -11.76 -10.83 -6.19
N LYS A 80 -11.94 -11.86 -5.36
CA LYS A 80 -13.25 -12.30 -4.84
C LYS A 80 -14.05 -11.17 -4.19
N HIS A 81 -13.37 -10.27 -3.46
CA HIS A 81 -14.01 -9.10 -2.86
C HIS A 81 -14.59 -8.13 -3.90
N GLN A 82 -13.90 -7.95 -5.02
CA GLN A 82 -14.35 -7.06 -6.11
C GLN A 82 -15.53 -7.69 -6.88
N ILE A 83 -15.51 -9.01 -7.08
CA ILE A 83 -16.61 -9.74 -7.72
C ILE A 83 -17.87 -9.63 -6.86
N LYS A 84 -17.77 -9.84 -5.54
CA LYS A 84 -18.90 -9.69 -4.62
C LYS A 84 -19.48 -8.27 -4.64
N GLN A 85 -18.64 -7.24 -4.67
CA GLN A 85 -19.10 -5.85 -4.77
C GLN A 85 -19.80 -5.53 -6.09
N ALA A 86 -19.33 -6.12 -7.20
CA ALA A 86 -19.91 -5.89 -8.52
C ALA A 86 -21.22 -6.67 -8.74
N ASP A 87 -21.40 -7.82 -8.10
CA ASP A 87 -22.63 -8.64 -8.19
C ASP A 87 -23.78 -8.06 -7.35
N GLN A 88 -23.47 -7.22 -6.36
CA GLN A 88 -24.44 -6.55 -5.48
C GLN A 88 -24.84 -5.14 -5.94
N ALA A 89 -24.21 -4.62 -7.00
CA ALA A 89 -24.46 -3.30 -7.56
C ALA A 89 -25.39 -3.40 -8.76
#